data_AF-A0A2W2ABP7-F1
#
_entry.id   AF-A0A2W2ABP7-F1
#
_cell.length_a   1.000
_cell.length_b   1.000
_cell.length_c   1.000
_cell.angle_alpha   90.00
_cell.angle_beta   90.00
_cell.angle_gamma   90.00
#
_symmetry.space_group_name_H-M   'P 1'
#
loop_
_entity.id
_entity.type
_entity.pdbx_description
1 polymer ?
#
loop_
_entity_poly.entity_id
_entity_poly.type
_entity_poly.pdbx_seq_one_letter_code
_entity_poly.pdbx_strand_id
1 'polypeptide(L)'
;MICLDNSDNLTHTNYIHTITDETMHHPDFARGAAMKYHIKDGIYDTIQQSQEPVIFDMYDLMRRRERPYYVDFFYDLNVNQLIGFAVRINNKSFGAVYVYVKEKRFFTPQQLQLAQAVCSHISIAISNVLAYEKIEGQLAEIHFI
;
A
#
# COMPACT_ATOMS: atom_id res chain seq x y z
N MET A 1 3.11 1.36 -5.66
CA MET A 1 3.69 0.97 -4.36
C MET A 1 2.80 -0.10 -3.73
N ILE A 2 3.38 -1.09 -3.05
CA ILE A 2 2.63 -2.18 -2.37
C ILE A 2 3.04 -2.23 -0.91
N CYS A 3 2.06 -2.31 -0.02
CA CYS A 3 2.25 -2.42 1.42
C CYS A 3 1.57 -3.69 1.95
N LEU A 4 2.15 -4.32 2.96
CA LEU A 4 1.63 -5.53 3.59
C LEU A 4 1.53 -5.35 5.11
N ASP A 5 0.57 -6.05 5.72
CA ASP A 5 0.43 -6.11 7.17
C ASP A 5 1.65 -6.76 7.80
N ASN A 6 2.09 -6.22 8.94
CA ASN A 6 3.09 -6.86 9.77
C ASN A 6 2.45 -7.93 10.67
N SER A 7 3.27 -8.87 11.15
CA SER A 7 2.84 -9.95 12.05
C SER A 7 2.25 -9.48 13.38
N ASP A 8 2.51 -8.22 13.76
CA ASP A 8 1.93 -7.60 14.95
C ASP A 8 0.43 -7.26 14.79
N ASN A 9 -0.13 -7.30 13.57
CA ASN A 9 -1.51 -6.92 13.24
C ASN A 9 -1.89 -5.49 13.67
N LEU A 10 -0.90 -4.63 13.94
CA LEU A 10 -1.09 -3.24 14.35
C LEU A 10 -0.52 -2.28 13.32
N THR A 11 0.50 -2.73 12.59
CA THR A 11 1.24 -1.92 11.64
C THR A 11 1.33 -2.57 10.27
N HIS A 12 1.60 -1.76 9.26
CA HIS A 12 1.96 -2.19 7.92
C HIS A 12 3.26 -1.52 7.49
N THR A 13 3.94 -2.14 6.53
CA THR A 13 5.18 -1.60 5.92
C THR A 13 5.11 -1.67 4.41
N ASN A 14 5.95 -0.88 3.76
CA ASN A 14 6.20 -1.04 2.34
C ASN A 14 6.83 -2.41 2.05
N TYR A 15 6.28 -3.10 1.07
CA TYR A 15 6.81 -4.35 0.53
C TYR A 15 7.50 -4.12 -0.83
N ILE A 16 6.88 -3.29 -1.69
CA ILE A 16 7.48 -2.88 -2.97
C ILE A 16 7.37 -1.35 -3.12
N HIS A 17 8.53 -0.72 -3.29
CA HIS A 17 8.64 0.70 -3.61
C HIS A 17 8.53 0.95 -5.10
N THR A 18 7.75 1.95 -5.49
CA THR A 18 7.92 2.59 -6.79
C THR A 18 8.96 3.67 -6.60
N ILE A 19 10.17 3.44 -7.12
CA ILE A 19 11.29 4.38 -7.03
C ILE A 19 11.32 5.18 -8.34
N THR A 20 11.11 6.48 -8.24
CA THR A 20 11.28 7.45 -9.33
C THR A 20 12.38 8.44 -8.97
N ASP A 21 12.93 9.15 -9.97
CA ASP A 21 13.92 10.21 -9.73
C ASP A 21 13.42 11.25 -8.71
N GLU A 22 12.16 11.69 -8.82
CA GLU A 22 11.55 12.62 -7.88
C GLU A 22 11.52 12.07 -6.44
N THR A 23 11.12 10.79 -6.28
CA THR A 23 11.09 10.18 -4.95
C THR A 23 12.48 9.98 -4.37
N MET A 24 13.50 9.64 -5.16
CA MET A 24 14.86 9.39 -4.67
C MET A 24 15.57 10.66 -4.18
N HIS A 25 15.32 11.78 -4.83
CA HIS A 25 15.95 13.06 -4.48
C HIS A 25 15.22 13.78 -3.35
N HIS A 26 14.06 13.29 -2.91
CA HIS A 26 13.37 13.85 -1.76
C HIS A 26 14.15 13.53 -0.47
N PRO A 27 14.51 14.53 0.36
CA PRO A 27 15.38 14.32 1.52
C PRO A 27 14.83 13.30 2.53
N ASP A 28 13.50 13.17 2.58
CA ASP A 28 12.81 12.29 3.50
C ASP A 28 12.52 10.88 2.97
N PHE A 29 12.96 10.53 1.75
CA PHE A 29 12.65 9.24 1.13
C PHE A 29 13.06 8.04 2.00
N ALA A 30 14.31 8.04 2.48
CA ALA A 30 14.84 6.95 3.30
C ALA A 30 14.05 6.77 4.60
N ARG A 31 13.63 7.88 5.21
CA ARG A 31 12.81 7.87 6.42
C ARG A 31 11.44 7.26 6.14
N GLY A 32 10.72 7.79 5.13
CA GLY A 32 9.39 7.31 4.78
C GLY A 32 9.38 5.83 4.37
N ALA A 33 10.44 5.36 3.71
CA ALA A 33 10.60 3.98 3.28
C ALA A 33 10.82 3.01 4.44
N ALA A 34 11.58 3.40 5.47
CA ALA A 34 11.90 2.55 6.62
C ALA A 34 10.82 2.54 7.73
N MET A 35 9.82 3.43 7.66
CA MET A 35 8.79 3.55 8.69
C MET A 35 7.77 2.42 8.67
N LYS A 36 7.31 2.04 9.87
CA LYS A 36 6.08 1.28 10.10
C LYS A 36 4.93 2.24 10.33
N TYR A 37 3.80 2.00 9.68
CA TYR A 37 2.60 2.83 9.79
C TYR A 37 1.50 2.03 10.49
N HIS A 38 0.65 2.70 11.27
CA HIS A 38 -0.48 2.03 11.90
C HIS A 38 -1.53 1.65 10.87
N ILE A 39 -2.11 0.45 11.00
CA ILE A 39 -3.20 0.01 10.12
C ILE A 39 -4.40 0.96 10.24
N LYS A 40 -4.71 1.42 11.46
CA LYS A 40 -5.83 2.34 11.75
C LYS A 40 -5.43 3.81 11.56
N ASP A 41 -4.86 4.15 10.42
CA ASP A 41 -4.47 5.53 10.07
C ASP A 41 -5.58 6.33 9.34
N GLY A 42 -6.75 5.71 9.12
CA GLY A 42 -7.89 6.32 8.45
C GLY A 42 -7.77 6.37 6.92
N ILE A 43 -6.77 5.71 6.35
CA ILE A 43 -6.55 5.57 4.91
C ILE A 43 -6.38 4.08 4.59
N TYR A 44 -5.40 3.43 5.21
CA TYR A 44 -5.08 2.02 5.00
C TYR A 44 -6.21 1.10 5.43
N ASP A 45 -6.75 1.26 6.64
CA ASP A 45 -7.91 0.51 7.12
C ASP A 45 -9.16 0.74 6.26
N THR A 46 -9.35 1.97 5.77
CA THR A 46 -10.45 2.30 4.84
C THR A 46 -10.31 1.51 3.53
N ILE A 47 -9.10 1.38 3.00
CA ILE A 47 -8.82 0.57 1.81
C ILE A 47 -9.05 -0.92 2.11
N GLN A 48 -8.56 -1.42 3.24
CA GLN A 48 -8.72 -2.84 3.61
C GLN A 48 -10.19 -3.27 3.72
N GLN A 49 -11.06 -2.36 4.17
CA GLN A 49 -12.50 -2.62 4.36
C GLN A 49 -13.33 -2.47 3.07
N SER A 50 -12.84 -1.72 2.09
CA SER A 50 -13.57 -1.45 0.84
C SER A 50 -13.43 -2.61 -0.15
N GLN A 51 -14.50 -3.02 -0.82
CA GLN A 51 -14.41 -3.98 -1.94
C GLN A 51 -13.93 -3.33 -3.25
N GLU A 52 -14.21 -2.04 -3.40
CA GLU A 52 -13.88 -1.22 -4.56
C GLU A 52 -12.62 -0.37 -4.31
N PRO A 53 -11.96 0.16 -5.36
CA PRO A 53 -10.87 1.10 -5.18
C PRO A 53 -11.33 2.34 -4.42
N VAL A 54 -10.50 2.80 -3.48
CA VAL A 54 -10.76 4.01 -2.69
C VAL A 54 -9.88 5.13 -3.23
N ILE A 55 -10.50 6.28 -3.51
CA ILE A 55 -9.80 7.46 -4.00
C ILE A 55 -9.82 8.53 -2.91
N PHE A 56 -8.63 9.00 -2.54
CA PHE A 56 -8.44 10.08 -1.60
C PHE A 56 -7.93 11.31 -2.32
N ASP A 57 -8.53 12.47 -2.03
CA ASP A 57 -8.00 13.77 -2.42
C ASP A 57 -6.94 14.21 -1.41
N MET A 58 -5.73 14.51 -1.88
CA MET A 58 -4.62 14.84 -0.99
C MET A 58 -4.84 16.16 -0.25
N TYR A 59 -5.57 17.12 -0.84
CA TYR A 59 -5.91 18.37 -0.16
C TYR A 59 -6.82 18.12 1.06
N ASP A 60 -7.79 17.21 0.93
CA ASP A 60 -8.66 16.83 2.04
C ASP A 60 -7.89 16.06 3.13
N LEU A 61 -6.96 15.19 2.75
CA LEU A 61 -6.09 14.49 3.68
C LEU A 61 -5.20 15.45 4.47
N MET A 62 -4.64 16.48 3.83
CA MET A 62 -3.81 17.50 4.49
C MET A 62 -4.58 18.34 5.52
N ARG A 63 -5.91 18.41 5.43
CA ARG A 63 -6.77 19.10 6.40
C ARG A 63 -7.09 18.26 7.64
N ARG A 64 -6.78 16.96 7.64
CA ARG A 64 -6.98 16.09 8.80
C ARG A 64 -6.01 16.48 9.91
N ARG A 65 -6.50 16.46 11.16
CA ARG A 65 -5.68 16.72 12.35
C ARG A 65 -4.59 15.65 12.52
N GLU A 66 -4.96 14.40 12.27
CA GLU A 66 -4.07 13.24 12.29
C GLU A 66 -4.03 12.64 10.89
N ARG A 67 -2.82 12.45 10.37
CA ARG A 67 -2.56 11.81 9.09
C ARG A 67 -1.23 11.06 9.15
N PRO A 68 -1.08 9.96 8.41
CA PRO A 68 0.18 9.25 8.34
C PRO A 68 1.18 10.05 7.50
N TYR A 69 2.47 9.91 7.84
CA TYR A 69 3.56 10.71 7.26
C TYR A 69 3.70 10.58 5.73
N TYR A 70 3.29 9.45 5.15
CA TYR A 70 3.30 9.30 3.69
C TYR A 70 2.38 10.31 2.99
N VAL A 71 1.36 10.85 3.67
CA VAL A 71 0.51 11.91 3.10
C VAL A 71 1.32 13.18 2.88
N ASP A 72 2.10 13.60 3.88
CA ASP A 72 2.99 14.77 3.76
C ASP A 72 4.01 14.56 2.65
N PHE A 73 4.69 13.41 2.67
CA PHE A 73 5.71 13.05 1.67
C PHE A 73 5.19 13.13 0.23
N PHE A 74 4.04 12.53 -0.06
CA PHE A 74 3.50 12.55 -1.42
C PHE A 74 2.84 13.88 -1.79
N TYR A 75 2.32 14.63 -0.81
CA TYR A 75 1.81 15.98 -1.04
C TYR A 75 2.94 16.94 -1.46
N ASP A 76 4.10 16.87 -0.82
CA ASP A 76 5.29 17.66 -1.16
C ASP A 76 5.81 17.34 -2.58
N LEU A 77 5.56 16.12 -3.06
CA LEU A 77 5.82 15.70 -4.44
C LEU A 77 4.73 16.11 -5.44
N ASN A 78 3.81 16.99 -5.05
CA ASN A 78 2.68 17.49 -5.86
C ASN A 78 1.69 16.39 -6.28
N VAL A 79 1.54 15.32 -5.50
CA VAL A 79 0.48 14.35 -5.71
C VAL A 79 -0.86 14.96 -5.30
N ASN A 80 -1.86 14.84 -6.17
CA ASN A 80 -3.20 15.37 -5.94
C ASN A 80 -4.21 14.29 -5.53
N GLN A 81 -4.03 13.04 -5.97
CA GLN A 81 -4.86 11.93 -5.51
C GLN A 81 -4.03 10.70 -5.15
N LEU A 82 -4.47 10.02 -4.10
CA LEU A 82 -4.04 8.69 -3.71
C LEU A 82 -5.17 7.71 -4.02
N ILE A 83 -4.88 6.67 -4.78
CA ILE A 83 -5.82 5.59 -5.09
C ILE A 83 -5.32 4.31 -4.44
N GLY A 84 -6.17 3.70 -3.63
CA GLY A 84 -5.89 2.49 -2.88
C GLY A 84 -6.72 1.32 -3.35
N PHE A 85 -6.08 0.17 -3.53
CA PHE A 85 -6.71 -1.11 -3.83
C PHE A 85 -6.30 -2.10 -2.76
N ALA A 86 -7.24 -2.80 -2.12
CA ALA A 86 -6.84 -3.77 -1.11
C ALA A 86 -6.26 -5.02 -1.76
N VAL A 87 -5.15 -5.49 -1.19
CA VAL A 87 -4.59 -6.80 -1.49
C VAL A 87 -5.31 -7.80 -0.60
N ARG A 88 -6.01 -8.77 -1.21
CA ARG A 88 -6.90 -9.70 -0.48
C ARG A 88 -6.98 -11.09 -1.12
N ILE A 89 -7.21 -12.10 -0.27
CA ILE A 89 -7.57 -13.47 -0.66
C ILE A 89 -8.75 -13.92 0.20
N ASN A 90 -9.73 -14.61 -0.37
CA ASN A 90 -10.89 -15.14 0.34
C ASN A 90 -11.57 -14.12 1.27
N ASN A 91 -11.75 -12.89 0.77
CA ASN A 91 -12.34 -11.76 1.48
C ASN A 91 -11.56 -11.25 2.72
N LYS A 92 -10.33 -11.73 2.94
CA LYS A 92 -9.42 -11.21 3.96
C LYS A 92 -8.35 -10.35 3.29
N SER A 93 -8.32 -9.06 3.64
CA SER A 93 -7.22 -8.18 3.24
C SER A 93 -5.99 -8.44 4.09
N PHE A 94 -4.81 -8.28 3.48
CA PHE A 94 -3.51 -8.40 4.14
C PHE A 94 -2.50 -7.34 3.63
N GLY A 95 -3.00 -6.33 2.91
CA GLY A 95 -2.17 -5.42 2.15
C GLY A 95 -2.96 -4.36 1.40
N ALA A 96 -2.23 -3.40 0.81
CA ALA A 96 -2.78 -2.43 -0.12
C ALA A 96 -1.80 -2.14 -1.26
N VAL A 97 -2.35 -1.89 -2.45
CA VAL A 97 -1.63 -1.26 -3.56
C VAL A 97 -2.02 0.21 -3.62
N TYR A 98 -1.01 1.06 -3.69
CA TYR A 98 -1.16 2.51 -3.82
C TYR A 98 -0.71 2.99 -5.19
N VAL A 99 -1.55 3.83 -5.78
CA VAL A 99 -1.27 4.61 -7.00
C VAL A 99 -1.41 6.09 -6.66
N TYR A 100 -0.31 6.83 -6.82
CA TYR A 100 -0.24 8.26 -6.57
C TYR A 100 -0.30 9.00 -7.91
N VAL A 101 -1.23 9.94 -8.06
CA VAL A 101 -1.43 10.68 -9.31
C VAL A 101 -1.43 12.19 -9.08
N LYS A 102 -0.75 12.94 -9.97
CA LYS A 102 -0.72 14.40 -9.94
C LYS A 102 -1.95 15.04 -10.60
N GLU A 103 -2.73 14.29 -11.36
CA GLU A 103 -3.93 14.80 -12.04
C GLU A 103 -5.20 14.33 -11.34
N LYS A 104 -6.19 15.21 -11.20
CA LYS A 104 -7.51 14.82 -10.69
C LYS A 104 -8.29 14.08 -11.77
N ARG A 105 -9.03 13.03 -11.38
CA ARG A 105 -9.84 12.18 -12.28
C ARG A 105 -8.98 11.51 -13.37
N PHE A 106 -7.76 11.13 -13.01
CA PHE A 106 -6.81 10.50 -13.92
C PHE A 106 -7.33 9.19 -14.55
N PHE A 107 -8.07 8.39 -13.77
CA PHE A 107 -8.71 7.17 -14.26
C PHE A 107 -10.21 7.36 -14.50
N THR A 108 -10.68 6.81 -15.62
CA THR A 108 -12.12 6.58 -15.83
C THR A 108 -12.62 5.42 -14.96
N PRO A 109 -13.94 5.28 -14.75
CA PRO A 109 -14.50 4.14 -14.02
C PRO A 109 -14.05 2.78 -14.60
N GLN A 110 -13.98 2.65 -15.92
CA GLN A 110 -13.56 1.41 -16.60
C GLN A 110 -12.08 1.12 -16.34
N GLN A 111 -11.23 2.15 -16.31
CA GLN A 111 -9.81 1.97 -16.00
C GLN A 111 -9.60 1.60 -14.52
N LEU A 112 -10.41 2.14 -13.61
CA LEU A 112 -10.39 1.73 -12.20
C LEU A 112 -10.78 0.26 -12.02
N GLN A 113 -11.80 -0.21 -12.74
CA GLN A 113 -12.19 -1.62 -12.74
C GLN A 113 -11.07 -2.52 -13.30
N LEU A 114 -10.41 -2.09 -14.38
CA LEU A 114 -9.25 -2.81 -14.91
C LEU A 114 -8.11 -2.86 -13.89
N ALA A 115 -7.79 -1.73 -13.26
CA ALA A 115 -6.75 -1.67 -12.22
C ALA A 115 -7.10 -2.56 -11.01
N GLN A 116 -8.37 -2.63 -10.62
CA GLN A 116 -8.84 -3.54 -9.57
C GLN A 116 -8.65 -5.01 -9.97
N ALA A 117 -8.94 -5.38 -11.22
CA ALA A 117 -8.69 -6.73 -11.73
C ALA A 117 -7.19 -7.07 -11.71
N VAL A 118 -6.33 -6.14 -12.11
CA VAL A 118 -4.87 -6.29 -12.01
C VAL A 118 -4.44 -6.46 -10.55
N CYS A 119 -4.99 -5.67 -9.62
CA CYS A 119 -4.71 -5.81 -8.19
C CYS A 119 -5.12 -7.19 -7.63
N SER A 120 -6.21 -7.78 -8.14
CA SER A 120 -6.60 -9.15 -7.78
C SER A 120 -5.55 -10.18 -8.21
N HIS A 121 -4.98 -10.06 -9.41
CA HIS A 121 -3.87 -10.92 -9.84
C HIS A 121 -2.60 -10.71 -9.01
N ILE A 122 -2.27 -9.45 -8.69
CA ILE A 122 -1.15 -9.12 -7.79
C ILE A 122 -1.36 -9.78 -6.42
N SER A 123 -2.58 -9.78 -5.90
CA SER A 123 -2.90 -10.38 -4.60
C SER A 123 -2.62 -11.88 -4.56
N ILE A 124 -2.96 -12.59 -5.64
CA ILE A 124 -2.69 -14.02 -5.79
C ILE A 124 -1.17 -14.27 -5.85
N ALA A 125 -0.46 -13.49 -6.67
CA ALA A 125 0.99 -13.65 -6.81
C ALA A 125 1.73 -13.42 -5.48
N ILE A 126 1.40 -12.35 -4.77
CA ILE A 126 1.99 -12.05 -3.45
C ILE A 126 1.64 -13.16 -2.45
N SER A 127 0.39 -13.60 -2.41
CA SER A 127 -0.02 -14.69 -1.51
C SER A 127 0.79 -15.97 -1.75
N ASN A 128 1.10 -16.29 -3.00
CA ASN A 128 1.90 -17.46 -3.35
C ASN A 128 3.36 -17.31 -2.89
N VAL A 129 3.95 -16.12 -3.09
CA VAL A 129 5.32 -15.82 -2.63
C VAL A 129 5.43 -15.93 -1.11
N LEU A 130 4.50 -15.31 -0.37
CA LEU A 130 4.50 -15.36 1.10
C LEU A 130 4.27 -16.79 1.64
N ALA A 131 3.43 -17.57 0.97
CA ALA A 131 3.22 -18.97 1.34
C ALA A 131 4.50 -19.81 1.12
N TYR A 132 5.21 -19.58 0.01
CA TYR A 132 6.48 -20.22 -0.28
C TYR A 132 7.55 -19.85 0.76
N GLU A 133 7.74 -18.57 1.05
CA GLU A 133 8.70 -18.10 2.07
C GLU A 133 8.44 -18.70 3.45
N LYS A 134 7.16 -18.84 3.82
CA LYS A 134 6.76 -19.49 5.08
C LYS A 134 7.16 -20.96 5.11
N ILE A 135 6.95 -21.70 4.02
CA ILE A 135 7.32 -23.11 3.94
C ILE A 135 8.85 -23.27 4.04
N GLU A 136 9.61 -22.45 3.31
CA GLU A 136 11.07 -22.47 3.35
C GLU A 136 11.61 -22.16 4.75
N GLY A 137 11.05 -21.17 5.44
CA GLY A 137 11.43 -20.83 6.82
C GLY A 137 11.24 -22.01 7.79
N GLN A 138 10.11 -22.72 7.69
CA GLN A 138 9.83 -23.90 8.51
C GLN A 138 10.79 -25.05 8.24
N LEU A 139 11.20 -25.26 6.98
CA LEU A 139 12.15 -26.31 6.60
C LEU A 139 13.58 -26.00 7.09
N ALA A 140 13.96 -24.72 7.15
CA ALA A 140 15.24 -24.31 7.72
C ALA A 140 15.30 -24.60 9.22
N GLU A 141 14.23 -24.31 9.97
CA GLU A 141 14.17 -24.58 11.42
C GLU A 141 14.32 -26.09 11.76
N ILE A 142 13.81 -26.98 10.90
CA ILE A 142 13.92 -28.43 11.09
C ILE A 142 15.35 -28.93 10.85
N HIS A 143 16.08 -28.38 9.87
CA HIS A 143 17.45 -28.83 9.54
C HIS A 143 18.52 -28.34 10.53
N PHE A 144 18.19 -27.39 11.43
CA PHE A 144 19.08 -26.92 12.50
C PHE A 144 18.82 -27.61 13.86
N ILE A 145 18.02 -28.69 13.89
CA ILE A 145 17.84 -29.61 15.02
C ILE A 145 18.46 -30.96 14.68
#